data_AF-A0A7C6H7B5-F1
#
_entry.id   AF-A0A7C6H7B5-F1
#
_cell.length_a   1.000
_cell.length_b   1.000
_cell.length_c   1.000
_cell.angle_alpha   90.00
_cell.angle_beta   90.00
_cell.angle_gamma   90.00
#
_symmetry.space_group_name_H-M   'P 1'
#
loop_
_entity.id
_entity.type
_entity.pdbx_description
1 polymer ?
#
loop_
_entity_poly.entity_id
_entity_poly.type
_entity_poly.pdbx_seq_one_letter_code
_entity_poly.pdbx_strand_id
1 'polypeptide(L)' 'MENRVRELREKNGLTQEQLASRVGVSRQTIISIETGRYNPSLVLAYKLAKNFGRSIEEVFIFSEPEGGEQGE' A
#
# COMPACT_ATOMS: atom_id res chain seq x y z
N MET A 1 2.02 -6.37 5.92
CA MET A 1 2.03 -4.91 6.07
C MET A 1 0.60 -4.42 6.01
N GLU A 2 0.16 -3.72 7.05
CA GLU A 2 -1.16 -3.07 7.05
C GLU A 2 -1.15 -1.89 6.07
N ASN A 3 -2.23 -1.71 5.31
CA ASN A 3 -2.31 -0.66 4.29
C ASN A 3 -3.75 -0.28 3.99
N ARG A 4 -3.93 0.90 3.41
CA ARG A 4 -5.22 1.51 3.06
C ARG A 4 -5.50 1.48 1.56
N VAL A 5 -4.77 0.67 0.79
CA VAL A 5 -4.86 0.67 -0.68
C VAL A 5 -6.27 0.32 -1.15
N ARG A 6 -6.94 -0.66 -0.52
CA ARG A 6 -8.32 -1.03 -0.86
C ARG A 6 -9.28 0.13 -0.62
N GLU A 7 -9.23 0.71 0.58
CA GLU A 7 -10.08 1.85 0.98
C GLU A 7 -9.92 3.03 0.02
N LEU A 8 -8.67 3.40 -0.28
CA LEU A 8 -8.35 4.51 -1.18
C LEU A 8 -8.77 4.21 -2.63
N ARG A 9 -8.57 2.98 -3.09
CA ARG A 9 -9.01 2.53 -4.42
C ARG A 9 -10.53 2.68 -4.57
N GLU A 10 -11.29 2.20 -3.59
CA GLU A 10 -12.76 2.23 -3.60
C GLU A 10 -13.30 3.67 -3.49
N LYS A 11 -12.70 4.51 -2.65
CA LYS A 11 -13.01 5.95 -2.58
C LYS A 11 -12.80 6.69 -3.89
N ASN A 12 -11.86 6.23 -4.72
CA ASN A 12 -11.60 6.77 -6.05
C ASN A 12 -12.42 6.10 -7.17
N GLY A 13 -13.33 5.17 -6.84
CA GLY A 13 -14.16 4.47 -7.82
C GLY A 13 -13.37 3.56 -8.77
N LEU A 14 -12.20 3.09 -8.35
CA LEU A 14 -11.31 2.30 -9.20
C LEU A 14 -11.50 0.79 -9.01
N THR A 15 -11.47 0.05 -10.10
CA THR A 15 -11.26 -1.41 -10.05
C THR A 15 -9.78 -1.73 -9.77
N GLN A 16 -9.51 -2.95 -9.32
CA GLN A 16 -8.12 -3.41 -9.11
C GLN A 16 -7.30 -3.36 -10.40
N GLU A 17 -7.92 -3.69 -11.54
CA GLU A 17 -7.28 -3.65 -12.87
C GLU A 17 -6.92 -2.21 -13.28
N GLN A 18 -7.81 -1.25 -13.01
CA GLN A 18 -7.55 0.16 -13.29
C GLN A 18 -6.41 0.70 -12.43
N LEU A 19 -6.39 0.37 -11.13
CA LEU A 19 -5.29 0.79 -10.25
C LEU A 19 -3.97 0.15 -10.71
N ALA A 20 -3.99 -1.14 -11.02
CA ALA A 20 -2.83 -1.89 -11.51
C ALA A 20 -2.23 -1.23 -12.76
N SER A 21 -3.08 -0.89 -13.72
CA SER A 21 -2.70 -0.20 -14.95
C SER A 21 -2.07 1.17 -14.67
N ARG A 22 -2.62 1.95 -13.73
CA ARG A 22 -2.09 3.28 -13.37
C ARG A 22 -0.71 3.23 -12.72
N VAL A 23 -0.42 2.21 -11.91
CA VAL A 23 0.89 2.09 -11.23
C VAL A 23 1.87 1.17 -11.97
N GLY A 24 1.44 0.54 -13.06
CA GLY A 24 2.28 -0.30 -13.93
C GLY A 24 2.62 -1.65 -13.31
N VAL A 25 1.64 -2.33 -12.72
CA VAL A 25 1.77 -3.68 -12.14
C VAL A 25 0.61 -4.57 -12.57
N SER A 26 0.65 -5.85 -12.22
CA SER A 26 -0.47 -6.76 -12.47
C SER A 26 -1.62 -6.53 -11.48
N ARG A 27 -2.86 -6.85 -11.88
CA ARG A 27 -4.00 -6.90 -10.94
C ARG A 27 -3.72 -7.78 -9.73
N GLN A 28 -3.03 -8.91 -9.93
CA GLN A 28 -2.67 -9.82 -8.83
C GLN A 28 -1.74 -9.15 -7.81
N THR A 29 -0.85 -8.27 -8.26
CA THR A 29 0.00 -7.46 -7.37
C THR A 29 -0.86 -6.56 -6.48
N ILE A 30 -1.87 -5.88 -7.04
CA ILE A 30 -2.80 -5.06 -6.26
C ILE A 30 -3.57 -5.91 -5.24
N ILE A 31 -4.08 -7.09 -5.63
CA ILE A 31 -4.76 -8.01 -4.71
C ILE A 31 -3.85 -8.41 -3.55
N SER A 32 -2.60 -8.78 -3.84
CA SER A 32 -1.64 -9.20 -2.81
C SER A 32 -1.26 -8.04 -1.87
N ILE A 33 -1.21 -6.81 -2.37
CA ILE A 33 -1.02 -5.61 -1.54
C ILE A 33 -2.23 -5.39 -0.63
N GLU A 34 -3.45 -5.35 -1.18
CA GLU A 34 -4.67 -5.12 -0.40
C GLU A 34 -4.92 -6.16 0.68
N THR A 35 -4.43 -7.38 0.48
CA THR A 35 -4.53 -8.49 1.45
C THR A 35 -3.34 -8.55 2.41
N GLY A 36 -2.38 -7.61 2.30
CA GLY A 36 -1.19 -7.54 3.13
C GLY A 36 -0.16 -8.65 2.88
N ARG A 37 -0.37 -9.48 1.85
CA ARG A 37 0.47 -10.63 1.48
C ARG A 37 1.70 -10.26 0.67
N TYR A 38 1.77 -9.02 0.18
CA TYR A 38 2.92 -8.51 -0.56
C TYR A 38 3.38 -7.19 0.02
N ASN A 39 4.68 -7.11 0.31
CA ASN A 39 5.33 -5.87 0.72
C ASN A 39 5.83 -5.15 -0.55
N PRO A 40 5.24 -4.00 -0.94
CA PRO A 40 5.65 -3.30 -2.14
C PRO A 40 7.06 -2.72 -2.02
N SER A 41 7.77 -2.63 -3.14
CA SER A 41 9.01 -1.85 -3.20
C SER A 41 8.71 -0.37 -2.93
N LEU A 42 9.72 0.39 -2.48
CA LEU A 42 9.58 1.84 -2.25
C LEU A 42 9.04 2.57 -3.48
N VAL A 43 9.49 2.18 -4.68
CA VAL A 43 9.02 2.74 -5.96
C VAL A 43 7.51 2.51 -6.15
N LEU A 44 7.02 1.29 -5.85
CA LEU A 44 5.61 0.97 -5.99
C LEU A 44 4.77 1.66 -4.91
N ALA A 45 5.27 1.71 -3.67
CA ALA A 45 4.64 2.44 -2.58
C ALA A 45 4.49 3.93 -2.93
N TYR A 46 5.55 4.56 -3.46
CA TYR A 46 5.53 5.93 -3.96
C TYR A 46 4.52 6.14 -5.09
N LYS A 47 4.46 5.24 -6.08
CA LYS A 47 3.47 5.32 -7.17
C LYS A 47 2.03 5.24 -6.66
N LEU A 48 1.77 4.37 -5.69
CA LEU A 48 0.45 4.23 -5.07
C LEU A 48 0.07 5.49 -4.28
N ALA A 49 0.99 5.99 -3.45
CA ALA A 49 0.82 7.23 -2.69
C ALA A 49 0.55 8.42 -3.62
N LYS A 50 1.35 8.59 -4.67
CA LYS A 50 1.15 9.62 -5.70
C LYS A 50 -0.19 9.48 -6.42
N ASN A 51 -0.62 8.27 -6.77
CA ASN A 51 -1.92 8.05 -7.42
C ASN A 51 -3.10 8.48 -6.52
N PHE A 52 -2.97 8.32 -5.20
CA PHE A 52 -4.00 8.72 -4.24
C PHE A 52 -3.86 10.17 -3.73
N GLY A 53 -2.79 10.87 -4.10
CA GLY A 53 -2.49 12.22 -3.58
C GLY A 53 -2.21 12.21 -2.08
N ARG A 54 -1.53 11.17 -1.59
CA ARG A 54 -1.22 10.93 -0.17
C ARG A 54 0.27 10.72 0.04
N SER A 55 0.72 10.83 1.28
CA SER A 55 2.06 10.38 1.67
C SER A 55 2.13 8.83 1.71
N ILE A 56 3.33 8.27 1.77
CA ILE A 56 3.49 6.80 1.85
C ILE A 56 2.95 6.28 3.18
N GLU A 57 3.17 7.01 4.26
CA GLU A 57 2.75 6.72 5.64
C GLU A 57 1.22 6.80 5.79
N GLU A 58 0.54 7.64 5.01
CA GLU A 58 -0.92 7.66 4.95
C GLU A 58 -1.52 6.43 4.23
N VAL A 59 -0.73 5.75 3.38
CA VAL A 59 -1.17 4.58 2.59
C VAL A 59 -0.73 3.27 3.22
N PHE A 60 0.46 3.20 3.79
CA PHE A 60 1.08 2.02 4.37
C PHE A 60 1.37 2.27 5.85
N ILE A 61 0.80 1.43 6.71
CA ILE A 61 0.89 1.60 8.15
C ILE A 61 2.09 0.78 8.63
N PHE A 62 3.16 1.50 8.99
CA PHE A 62 4.35 0.93 9.59
C PHE A 62 4.11 0.85 11.10
N SER A 63 3.67 -0.30 11.58
CA SER A 63 3.74 -0.59 13.01
C SER A 63 5.19 -0.83 13.36
N GLU A 64 5.77 0.01 14.24
CA GLU A 64 6.99 -0.38 14.92
C GLU A 64 6.70 -1.66 15.70
N PRO A 65 7.56 -2.69 15.64
CA PRO A 65 7.41 -3.82 16.53
C PRO A 65 7.50 -3.28 17.96
N GLU A 66 6.42 -3.40 18.73
CA GLU A 66 6.47 -3.14 20.17
C GLU A 66 7.54 -4.05 20.78
N GLY A 67 8.65 -3.48 21.24
CA GLY A 67 9.64 -4.19 22.05
C GLY A 67 11.02 -4.31 21.42
N GLY A 68 11.77 -3.21 21.40
CA GLY A 68 13.19 -3.21 21.10
C GLY A 68 13.92 -2.10 21.82
N GLU A 69 13.79 -2.02 23.15
CA GLU A 69 14.76 -1.43 24.11
C GLU A 69 14.14 -1.33 25.51
N GLN A 70 14.34 -2.34 26.34
CA GLN A 70 14.61 -2.20 27.77
C GLN A 70 15.57 -3.35 28.15
N GLY A 71 16.83 -3.19 27.76
CA GLY A 71 17.93 -3.89 28.43
C GLY A 71 18.40 -2.98 29.55
N GLU A 72 18.10 -3.36 30.80
CA GLU A 72 18.80 -2.87 32.00
C GLU A 72 20.20 -3.47 32.09
#